data_AF-A0AA46AGA2-F1
#
_entry.id   AF-A0AA46AGA2-F1
#
_cell.length_a   1.000
_cell.length_b   1.000
_cell.length_c   1.000
_cell.angle_alpha   90.00
_cell.angle_beta   90.00
_cell.angle_gamma   90.00
#
_symmetry.space_group_name_H-M   'P 1'
#
loop_
_entity.id
_entity.type
_entity.pdbx_description
1 polymer ?
#
loop_
_entity_poly.entity_id
_entity_poly.type
_entity_poly.pdbx_seq_one_letter_code
_entity_poly.pdbx_strand_id
1 'polypeptide(L)'
;MNKPYSFSVPYDVAEKLTPKERFVYYELCRLAATEPTKDTTFGVTLEPGSLITSHYRLSKILDYAYSQTAIIIEHLAYKDLVEITPIAQGGFQSYYLIRVKNMDQGTKVRPEDRLFPF
;
A
#
# COMPACT_ATOMS: atom_id res chain seq x y z
N MET A 1 -21.85 -6.18 10.46
CA MET A 1 -20.88 -5.23 11.03
C MET A 1 -19.50 -5.59 10.50
N ASN A 2 -18.97 -4.82 9.55
CA ASN A 2 -17.60 -5.02 9.07
C ASN A 2 -16.64 -4.60 10.19
N LYS A 3 -15.78 -5.50 10.64
CA LYS A 3 -14.73 -5.17 11.60
C LYS A 3 -13.83 -4.08 10.99
N PRO A 4 -13.38 -3.07 11.75
CA PRO A 4 -12.38 -2.14 11.26
C PRO A 4 -11.12 -2.93 10.91
N TYR A 5 -10.67 -2.83 9.67
CA TYR A 5 -9.41 -3.42 9.25
C TYR A 5 -8.28 -2.61 9.90
N SER A 6 -7.64 -3.17 10.92
CA SER A 6 -6.42 -2.62 11.50
C SER A 6 -5.22 -3.21 10.76
N PHE A 7 -4.48 -2.38 10.03
CA PHE A 7 -3.18 -2.76 9.51
C PHE A 7 -2.13 -2.53 10.59
N SER A 8 -1.43 -3.59 11.00
CA SER A 8 -0.27 -3.49 11.87
C SER A 8 0.99 -3.49 11.01
N VAL A 9 1.71 -2.37 10.98
CA VAL A 9 3.04 -2.32 10.37
C VAL A 9 4.07 -2.69 11.44
N PRO A 10 5.02 -3.60 11.14
CA PRO A 10 6.10 -3.91 12.05
C PRO A 10 6.83 -2.64 12.52
N TYR A 11 7.04 -2.53 13.83
CA TYR A 11 7.57 -1.31 14.44
C TYR A 11 8.97 -0.95 13.92
N ASP A 12 9.78 -1.97 13.60
CA ASP A 12 11.11 -1.87 13.00
C ASP A 12 11.10 -1.29 11.57
N VAL A 13 10.01 -1.43 10.84
CA VAL A 13 9.78 -0.78 9.54
C VAL A 13 9.43 0.70 9.76
N ALA A 14 8.51 0.98 10.70
CA ALA A 14 8.00 2.33 10.93
C ALA A 14 9.09 3.32 11.39
N GLU A 15 10.02 2.90 12.24
CA GLU A 15 11.10 3.77 12.75
C GLU A 15 12.10 4.23 11.68
N LYS A 16 12.27 3.44 10.61
CA LYS A 16 13.22 3.75 9.52
C LYS A 16 12.65 4.67 8.44
N LEU A 17 11.39 5.07 8.60
CA LEU A 17 10.66 5.93 7.68
C LEU A 17 10.50 7.34 8.25
N THR A 18 10.70 8.32 7.39
CA THR A 18 10.29 9.70 7.68
C THR A 18 8.77 9.76 7.88
N PRO A 19 8.24 10.79 8.57
CA PRO A 19 6.79 10.92 8.76
C PRO A 19 5.98 10.88 7.45
N LYS A 20 6.54 11.46 6.38
CA LYS A 20 5.92 11.48 5.04
C LYS A 20 5.91 10.11 4.39
N GLU A 21 7.04 9.40 4.43
CA GLU A 21 7.12 8.03 3.91
C GLU A 21 6.19 7.09 4.67
N ARG A 22 6.13 7.23 6.00
CA ARG A 22 5.24 6.44 6.86
C ARG A 22 3.77 6.66 6.49
N PHE A 23 3.36 7.91 6.28
CA PHE A 23 2.01 8.25 5.83
C PHE A 23 1.67 7.56 4.51
N VAL A 24 2.51 7.73 3.48
CA VAL A 24 2.26 7.12 2.16
C VAL A 24 2.26 5.60 2.26
N TYR A 25 3.20 5.00 2.99
CA TYR A 25 3.29 3.55 3.18
C TYR A 25 2.01 2.99 3.83
N TYR A 26 1.51 3.64 4.89
CA TYR A 26 0.27 3.21 5.54
C TYR A 26 -0.95 3.30 4.62
N GLU A 27 -1.01 4.35 3.81
CA GLU A 27 -2.09 4.48 2.83
C GLU A 27 -1.99 3.44 1.72
N LEU A 28 -0.78 3.05 1.28
CA LEU A 28 -0.61 1.92 0.36
C LEU A 28 -1.11 0.62 0.97
N CYS A 29 -0.76 0.33 2.23
CA CYS A 29 -1.30 -0.84 2.94
C CYS A 29 -2.83 -0.80 3.00
N ARG A 30 -3.41 0.36 3.29
CA ARG A 30 -4.88 0.56 3.39
C ARG A 30 -5.59 0.37 2.05
N LEU A 31 -4.96 0.78 0.95
CA LEU A 31 -5.53 0.75 -0.40
C LEU A 31 -5.29 -0.59 -1.11
N ALA A 32 -4.28 -1.36 -0.69
CA ALA A 32 -3.96 -2.64 -1.29
C ALA A 32 -5.09 -3.67 -1.11
N ALA A 33 -5.22 -4.56 -2.09
CA ALA A 33 -6.17 -5.67 -2.02
C ALA A 33 -5.88 -6.54 -0.81
N THR A 34 -6.92 -6.87 -0.03
CA THR A 34 -6.79 -7.76 1.14
C THR A 34 -7.00 -9.22 0.78
N GLU A 35 -7.70 -9.49 -0.31
CA GLU A 35 -7.98 -10.81 -0.86
C GLU A 35 -7.71 -10.81 -2.38
N PRO A 36 -7.46 -11.99 -2.98
CA PRO A 36 -7.26 -12.10 -4.43
C PRO A 36 -8.44 -11.48 -5.19
N THR A 37 -8.21 -10.38 -5.90
CA THR A 37 -9.26 -9.59 -6.55
C THR A 37 -8.93 -9.40 -8.02
N LYS A 38 -9.89 -9.67 -8.91
CA LYS A 38 -9.70 -9.43 -10.35
C LYS A 38 -9.93 -7.95 -10.68
N ASP A 39 -8.91 -7.27 -11.17
CA ASP A 39 -9.06 -5.92 -11.70
C ASP A 39 -9.68 -5.98 -13.11
N THR A 40 -10.86 -5.40 -13.26
CA THR A 40 -11.62 -5.43 -14.52
C THR A 40 -11.08 -4.48 -15.58
N THR A 41 -10.31 -3.46 -15.19
CA THR A 41 -9.75 -2.45 -16.10
C THR A 41 -8.51 -2.99 -16.79
N PHE A 42 -7.62 -3.62 -16.03
CA PHE A 42 -6.34 -4.14 -16.53
C PHE A 42 -6.37 -5.64 -16.81
N GLY A 43 -7.44 -6.34 -16.43
CA GLY A 43 -7.62 -7.77 -16.68
C GLY A 43 -6.65 -8.65 -15.90
N VAL A 44 -6.02 -8.14 -14.85
CA VAL A 44 -5.05 -8.86 -14.01
C VAL A 44 -5.66 -9.22 -12.66
N THR A 45 -5.23 -10.34 -12.10
CA THR A 45 -5.55 -10.70 -10.71
C THR A 45 -4.58 -9.99 -9.78
N LEU A 46 -5.12 -9.25 -8.81
CA LEU A 46 -4.39 -8.62 -7.74
C LEU A 46 -4.31 -9.57 -6.56
N GLU A 47 -3.09 -10.01 -6.28
CA GLU A 47 -2.79 -10.76 -5.07
C GLU A 47 -2.90 -9.86 -3.83
N PRO A 48 -3.15 -10.43 -2.63
CA PRO A 48 -3.15 -9.66 -1.39
C PRO A 48 -1.87 -8.81 -1.23
N GLY A 49 -2.05 -7.56 -0.81
CA GLY A 49 -0.99 -6.55 -0.73
C GLY A 49 -0.69 -5.84 -2.05
N SER A 50 -1.46 -6.08 -3.11
CA SER A 50 -1.25 -5.45 -4.42
C SER A 50 -2.27 -4.35 -4.73
N LEU A 51 -1.83 -3.33 -5.48
CA LEU A 51 -2.64 -2.20 -5.92
C LEU A 51 -2.18 -1.74 -7.31
N ILE A 52 -3.11 -1.52 -8.25
CA ILE A 52 -2.81 -0.82 -9.50
C ILE A 52 -3.05 0.67 -9.33
N THR A 53 -2.05 1.48 -9.62
CA THR A 53 -2.17 2.93 -9.54
C THR A 53 -1.19 3.62 -10.49
N SER A 54 -1.19 4.95 -10.45
CA SER A 54 -0.19 5.82 -11.06
C SER A 54 0.16 6.90 -10.05
N HIS A 55 1.28 7.60 -10.24
CA HIS A 55 1.63 8.72 -9.35
C HIS A 55 0.51 9.77 -9.29
N TYR A 56 -0.16 10.04 -10.42
CA TYR A 56 -1.27 10.99 -10.51
C TYR A 56 -2.51 10.52 -9.77
N ARG A 57 -2.92 9.27 -9.98
CA ARG A 57 -4.07 8.70 -9.27
C ARG A 57 -3.82 8.67 -7.77
N LEU A 58 -2.64 8.20 -7.37
CA LEU A 58 -2.28 8.11 -5.96
C LEU A 58 -2.21 9.51 -5.32
N SER A 59 -1.61 10.50 -5.98
CA SER A 59 -1.53 11.86 -5.44
C SER A 59 -2.92 12.47 -5.18
N LYS A 60 -3.92 12.14 -6.02
CA LYS A 60 -5.30 12.57 -5.82
C LYS A 60 -5.99 11.85 -4.66
N ILE A 61 -5.75 10.54 -4.50
CA ILE A 61 -6.32 9.77 -3.40
C ILE A 61 -5.74 10.21 -2.05
N LEU A 62 -4.43 10.46 -2.01
CA LEU A 62 -3.71 10.84 -0.79
C LEU A 62 -3.87 12.32 -0.42
N ASP A 63 -4.49 13.12 -1.29
CA ASP A 63 -4.46 14.59 -1.24
C ASP A 63 -3.03 15.13 -1.00
N TYR A 64 -2.11 14.63 -1.83
CA TYR A 64 -0.67 14.91 -1.70
C TYR A 64 -0.09 15.43 -3.00
N ALA A 65 1.01 16.18 -2.93
CA ALA A 65 1.64 16.70 -4.14
C ALA A 65 2.14 15.56 -5.04
N TYR A 66 1.90 15.67 -6.35
CA TYR A 66 2.30 14.66 -7.34
C TYR A 66 3.80 14.33 -7.26
N SER A 67 4.65 15.35 -7.29
CA SER A 67 6.11 15.19 -7.26
C SER A 67 6.59 14.50 -5.99
N GLN A 68 6.00 14.85 -4.84
CA GLN A 68 6.33 14.23 -3.57
C GLN A 68 5.85 12.78 -3.50
N THR A 69 4.66 12.50 -4.06
CA THR A 69 4.13 11.13 -4.15
C THR A 69 5.08 10.25 -4.96
N ALA A 70 5.54 10.71 -6.13
CA ALA A 70 6.48 9.97 -6.96
C ALA A 70 7.79 9.66 -6.22
N ILE A 71 8.44 10.68 -5.64
CA ILE A 71 9.69 10.53 -4.88
C ILE A 71 9.54 9.54 -3.72
N ILE A 72 8.46 9.67 -2.94
CA ILE A 72 8.25 8.79 -1.78
C ILE A 72 8.03 7.35 -2.21
N ILE A 73 7.29 7.11 -3.29
CA ILE A 73 7.07 5.75 -3.81
C ILE A 73 8.38 5.10 -4.26
N GLU A 74 9.24 5.85 -4.95
CA GLU A 74 10.58 5.38 -5.33
C GLU A 74 11.45 5.09 -4.10
N HIS A 75 11.41 5.95 -3.08
CA HIS A 75 12.14 5.73 -1.83
C HIS A 75 11.66 4.47 -1.09
N LEU A 76 10.35 4.24 -1.02
CA LEU A 76 9.79 3.04 -0.41
C LEU A 76 10.22 1.78 -1.17
N ALA A 77 10.32 1.85 -2.50
CA ALA A 77 10.83 0.75 -3.31
C ALA A 77 12.33 0.52 -3.09
N TYR A 78 13.13 1.58 -3.03
CA TYR A 78 14.56 1.50 -2.72
C TYR A 78 14.84 0.91 -1.34
N LYS A 79 13.97 1.18 -0.35
CA LYS A 79 14.02 0.60 1.00
C LYS A 79 13.49 -0.83 1.09
N ASP A 80 13.14 -1.44 -0.05
CA ASP A 80 12.60 -2.80 -0.16
C ASP A 80 11.26 -3.01 0.59
N LEU A 81 10.45 -1.96 0.73
CA LEU A 81 9.13 -2.05 1.38
C LEU A 81 8.00 -2.25 0.38
N VAL A 82 8.21 -1.84 -0.87
CA VAL A 82 7.27 -2.07 -1.96
C VAL A 82 8.02 -2.51 -3.21
N GLU A 83 7.32 -3.23 -4.07
CA GLU A 83 7.79 -3.58 -5.41
C GLU A 83 6.90 -2.86 -6.42
N ILE A 84 7.51 -2.28 -7.46
CA ILE A 84 6.82 -1.53 -8.51
C ILE A 84 7.04 -2.26 -9.83
N THR A 85 5.95 -2.73 -10.45
CA THR A 85 5.99 -3.36 -11.77
C THR A 85 5.22 -2.48 -12.77
N PRO A 86 5.88 -1.92 -13.80
CA PRO A 86 5.20 -1.10 -14.79
C PRO A 86 4.19 -1.93 -15.60
N ILE A 87 3.02 -1.36 -15.89
CA ILE A 87 2.00 -2.01 -16.72
C ILE A 87 2.17 -1.53 -18.16
N ALA A 88 2.87 -2.33 -18.97
CA ALA A 88 3.07 -2.04 -20.39
C ALA A 88 1.87 -2.52 -21.24
N GLN A 89 0.69 -1.94 -21.01
CA GLN A 89 -0.50 -2.18 -21.86
C GLN A 89 -1.03 -0.86 -22.44
N GLY A 90 -0.93 -0.70 -23.77
CA GLY A 90 -1.60 0.38 -24.51
C GLY A 90 -1.41 1.79 -23.93
N GLY A 91 -2.47 2.60 -23.95
CA GLY A 91 -2.50 3.98 -23.45
C GLY A 91 -2.35 4.16 -21.93
N PHE A 92 -1.97 3.11 -21.19
CA PHE A 92 -1.82 3.12 -19.73
C PHE A 92 -0.36 3.18 -19.25
N GLN A 93 0.56 3.75 -20.05
CA GLN A 93 2.00 3.77 -19.77
C GLN A 93 2.40 4.42 -18.42
N SER A 94 1.51 5.20 -17.80
CA SER A 94 1.74 5.82 -16.49
C SER A 94 1.26 4.97 -15.31
N TYR A 95 0.60 3.84 -15.56
CA TYR A 95 0.13 2.91 -14.53
C TYR A 95 1.17 1.84 -14.22
N TYR A 96 1.19 1.45 -12.96
CA TYR A 96 2.04 0.40 -12.43
C TYR A 96 1.29 -0.38 -11.35
N LEU A 97 1.71 -1.62 -11.16
CA LEU A 97 1.34 -2.46 -10.02
C LEU A 97 2.31 -2.17 -8.88
N ILE A 98 1.79 -1.78 -7.73
CA ILE A 98 2.51 -1.79 -6.46
C ILE A 98 2.18 -3.09 -5.73
N ARG A 99 3.20 -3.73 -5.19
CA ARG A 99 3.05 -4.79 -4.18
C ARG A 99 3.72 -4.37 -2.88
N VAL A 100 2.97 -4.29 -1.81
CA VAL A 100 3.49 -4.01 -0.46
C VAL A 100 4.12 -5.28 0.11
N LYS A 101 5.38 -5.21 0.49
CA LYS A 101 6.11 -6.33 1.10
C LYS A 101 5.74 -6.45 2.58
N ASN A 102 5.72 -7.68 3.09
CA ASN A 102 5.39 -7.99 4.49
C ASN A 102 4.05 -7.40 4.95
N MET A 103 3.05 -7.35 4.07
CA MET A 103 1.69 -7.18 4.54
C MET A 103 1.34 -8.42 5.35
N ASP A 104 1.43 -8.29 6.68
CA ASP A 104 0.94 -9.32 7.60
C ASP A 104 -0.53 -9.54 7.25
N GLN A 105 -0.84 -10.73 6.75
CA GLN A 105 -2.18 -11.12 6.37
C GLN A 105 -3.01 -11.24 7.65
N GLY A 106 -3.46 -10.09 8.17
CA GLY A 106 -4.28 -9.96 9.36
C GLY A 106 -3.95 -10.99 10.42
N THR A 107 -2.95 -10.73 11.26
CA THR A 107 -2.92 -11.37 12.56
C THR A 107 -4.32 -11.17 13.14
N LYS A 108 -5.08 -12.27 13.35
CA LYS A 108 -6.30 -12.20 14.14
C LYS A 108 -5.85 -11.63 15.47
N VAL A 109 -6.04 -10.32 15.67
CA VAL A 109 -5.76 -9.69 16.95
C VAL A 109 -6.62 -10.46 17.93
N ARG A 110 -5.99 -11.28 18.77
CA ARG A 110 -6.74 -12.04 19.76
C ARG A 110 -7.32 -11.00 20.71
N PRO A 111 -8.55 -11.18 21.21
CA PRO A 111 -9.15 -10.22 22.13
C PRO A 111 -8.22 -9.87 23.31
N GLU A 112 -7.38 -10.82 23.74
CA GLU A 112 -6.35 -10.64 24.77
C GLU A 112 -5.20 -9.66 24.45
N ASP A 113 -4.94 -9.30 23.19
CA ASP A 113 -3.84 -8.40 22.82
C ASP A 113 -4.20 -6.90 22.96
N ARG A 114 -5.41 -6.58 23.44
CA ARG A 114 -5.81 -5.20 23.81
C ARG A 114 -5.16 -4.79 25.13
N LEU A 115 -3.84 -4.65 25.14
CA LEU A 115 -3.08 -4.09 26.25
C LEU A 115 -3.10 -2.55 26.25
N PHE A 116 -4.26 -1.92 26.05
CA PHE A 116 -4.49 -0.53 26.45
C PHE A 116 -5.98 -0.32 26.77
N PRO A 117 -6.33 -0.10 28.05
CA PRO A 117 -7.67 0.34 28.41
C PRO A 117 -7.77 1.84 28.11
N PHE A 118 -8.69 2.23 27.23
CA PHE A 118 -9.30 3.56 27.27
C PHE A 118 -10.74 3.38 27.73
#